data_AF-A0A1I4FR05-F1
#
_entry.id   AF-A0A1I4FR05-F1
#
_cell.length_a   1.000
_cell.length_b   1.000
_cell.length_c   1.000
_cell.angle_alpha   90.00
_cell.angle_beta   90.00
_cell.angle_gamma   90.00
#
_symmetry.space_group_name_H-M   'P 1'
#
loop_
_entity.id
_entity.type
_entity.pdbx_description
1 polymer ?
#
loop_
_entity_poly.entity_id
_entity_poly.type
_entity_poly.pdbx_seq_one_letter_code
_entity_poly.pdbx_strand_id
1 'polypeptide(L)'
;MTGDNLRISAEEIALYDAIERAIANVRAALAEIDHAWIRITAERPNPTAAAFAALDAADDMLTVAREDLARARTSLGAYSQTRLMQ
;
A
#
# COMPACT_ATOMS: atom_id res chain seq x y z
N MET A 1 -29.76 -19.08 -9.94
CA MET A 1 -28.56 -18.59 -10.67
C MET A 1 -28.24 -17.11 -10.41
N THR A 2 -29.07 -16.33 -9.70
CA THR A 2 -28.83 -14.89 -9.44
C THR A 2 -27.95 -14.59 -8.22
N GLY A 3 -27.92 -15.48 -7.22
CA GLY A 3 -27.18 -15.26 -5.97
C GLY A 3 -25.65 -15.29 -6.12
N ASP A 4 -25.11 -16.24 -6.88
CA ASP A 4 -23.65 -16.37 -7.06
C ASP A 4 -23.05 -15.20 -7.85
N ASN A 5 -23.74 -14.72 -8.89
CA ASN A 5 -23.29 -13.56 -9.66
C ASN A 5 -23.23 -12.28 -8.82
N LEU A 6 -24.18 -12.08 -7.90
CA LEU A 6 -24.16 -10.95 -6.97
C LEU A 6 -22.99 -11.05 -5.99
N ARG A 7 -22.68 -12.25 -5.50
CA ARG A 7 -21.55 -12.48 -4.57
C ARG A 7 -20.20 -12.23 -5.24
N ILE A 8 -20.02 -12.72 -6.46
CA ILE A 8 -18.82 -12.49 -7.27
C ILE A 8 -18.61 -10.99 -7.50
N SER A 9 -19.67 -10.24 -7.78
CA SER A 9 -19.56 -8.79 -7.98
C SER A 9 -19.13 -8.03 -6.72
N ALA A 10 -19.57 -8.46 -5.54
CA ALA A 10 -19.16 -7.84 -4.28
C ALA A 10 -17.70 -8.19 -3.90
N GLU A 11 -17.29 -9.43 -4.13
CA GLU A 11 -15.89 -9.88 -3.95
C GLU A 11 -14.95 -9.13 -4.92
N GLU A 12 -15.39 -8.91 -6.15
CA GLU A 12 -14.65 -8.15 -7.17
C GLU A 12 -14.49 -6.67 -6.78
N ILE A 13 -15.56 -6.00 -6.34
CA ILE A 13 -15.49 -4.61 -5.86
C ILE A 13 -14.52 -4.50 -4.67
N ALA A 14 -14.67 -5.36 -3.67
CA ALA A 14 -13.80 -5.34 -2.49
C ALA A 14 -12.32 -5.58 -2.83
N LEU A 15 -12.04 -6.41 -3.84
CA LEU A 15 -10.69 -6.62 -4.36
C LEU A 15 -10.13 -5.33 -4.98
N TYR A 16 -10.87 -4.67 -5.87
CA TYR A 16 -10.40 -3.46 -6.52
C TYR A 16 -10.22 -2.31 -5.53
N ASP A 17 -11.11 -2.16 -4.54
CA ASP A 17 -10.96 -1.19 -3.46
C ASP A 17 -9.69 -1.46 -2.63
N ALA A 18 -9.39 -2.74 -2.34
CA ALA A 18 -8.19 -3.12 -1.62
C ALA A 18 -6.90 -2.82 -2.43
N ILE A 19 -6.93 -3.06 -3.76
CA ILE A 19 -5.83 -2.72 -4.66
C ILE A 19 -5.62 -1.20 -4.72
N GLU A 20 -6.71 -0.43 -4.87
CA GLU A 20 -6.64 1.03 -4.89
C GLU A 20 -6.02 1.57 -3.60
N ARG A 21 -6.50 1.08 -2.44
CA ARG A 21 -5.97 1.46 -1.13
C ARG A 21 -4.48 1.11 -0.98
N ALA A 22 -4.08 -0.08 -1.41
CA ALA A 22 -2.67 -0.48 -1.35
C ALA A 22 -1.78 0.45 -2.19
N ILE A 23 -2.22 0.81 -3.40
CA ILE A 23 -1.49 1.76 -4.27
C ILE A 23 -1.44 3.15 -3.64
N ALA A 24 -2.54 3.62 -3.04
CA ALA A 24 -2.58 4.89 -2.34
C ALA A 24 -1.58 4.94 -1.17
N ASN A 25 -1.49 3.85 -0.39
CA ASN A 25 -0.55 3.75 0.73
C ASN A 25 0.91 3.72 0.26
N VAL A 26 1.22 3.04 -0.86
CA VAL A 26 2.57 3.09 -1.45
C VAL A 26 2.93 4.51 -1.89
N ARG A 27 1.99 5.22 -2.54
CA ARG A 27 2.21 6.62 -2.94
C ARG A 27 2.45 7.53 -1.73
N ALA A 28 1.70 7.34 -0.64
CA ALA A 28 1.88 8.09 0.59
C ALA A 28 3.26 7.81 1.22
N ALA A 29 3.70 6.55 1.27
CA ALA A 29 5.02 6.19 1.78
C ALA A 29 6.15 6.82 0.94
N LEU A 30 6.03 6.81 -0.39
CA LEU A 30 7.01 7.46 -1.27
C LEU A 30 7.07 8.98 -1.03
N ALA A 31 5.93 9.64 -0.83
CA ALA A 31 5.90 11.06 -0.51
C ALA A 31 6.62 11.37 0.82
N GLU A 32 6.45 10.53 1.84
CA GLU A 32 7.17 10.70 3.12
C GLU A 32 8.68 10.43 2.99
N ILE A 33 9.10 9.51 2.12
CA ILE A 33 10.53 9.34 1.80
C ILE A 33 11.09 10.62 1.17
N ASP A 34 10.37 11.23 0.24
CA ASP A 34 10.77 12.50 -0.36
C ASP A 34 10.83 13.64 0.68
N HIS A 35 9.85 13.70 1.60
CA HIS A 35 9.84 14.66 2.70
C HIS A 35 11.04 14.47 3.65
N ALA A 36 11.35 13.23 4.03
CA ALA A 36 12.51 12.90 4.84
C ALA A 36 13.80 13.33 4.14
N TRP A 37 13.93 13.10 2.83
CA TRP A 37 15.08 13.53 2.05
C TRP A 37 15.26 15.05 2.02
N ILE A 38 14.18 15.81 1.80
CA ILE A 38 14.20 17.28 1.85
C ILE A 38 14.72 17.74 3.21
N ARG A 39 14.24 17.13 4.30
CA ARG A 39 14.67 17.47 5.65
C ARG A 39 16.15 17.17 5.89
N ILE A 40 16.60 15.96 5.58
CA ILE A 40 17.99 15.52 5.74
C ILE A 40 18.94 16.46 4.96
N THR A 41 18.56 16.83 3.75
CA THR A 41 19.40 17.69 2.90
C THR A 41 19.44 19.15 3.35
N ALA A 42 18.35 19.65 3.96
CA ALA A 42 18.29 20.99 4.56
C ALA A 42 19.14 21.10 5.83
N GLU A 43 19.33 20.00 6.57
CA GLU A 43 20.09 19.96 7.83
C GLU A 43 21.59 19.66 7.62
N ARG A 44 22.11 19.67 6.39
CA ARG A 44 23.53 19.41 6.12
C ARG A 44 24.46 20.46 6.76
N PRO A 45 25.64 20.05 7.26
CA PRO A 45 26.19 18.69 7.25
C PRO A 45 25.79 17.83 8.46
N ASN A 46 25.00 18.36 9.40
CA ASN A 46 24.75 17.73 10.70
C ASN A 46 23.24 17.48 10.91
N PRO A 47 22.71 16.34 10.42
CA PRO A 47 21.31 15.97 10.63
C PRO A 47 20.97 15.87 12.11
N THR A 48 19.78 16.35 12.48
CA THR A 48 19.27 16.30 13.85
C THR A 48 18.46 15.03 14.10
N ALA A 49 18.10 14.79 15.36
CA ALA A 49 17.16 13.73 15.73
C ALA A 49 15.83 13.79 14.96
N ALA A 50 15.39 14.99 14.55
CA ALA A 50 14.17 15.15 13.76
C ALA A 50 14.32 14.66 12.32
N ALA A 51 15.52 14.76 11.73
CA ALA A 51 15.79 14.18 10.42
C ALA A 51 15.79 12.64 10.47
N PHE A 52 16.32 12.04 11.54
CA PHE A 52 16.23 10.59 11.75
C PHE A 52 14.78 10.14 11.97
N ALA A 53 14.03 10.84 12.83
CA ALA A 53 12.62 10.52 13.06
C ALA A 53 11.77 10.61 11.78
N ALA A 54 12.09 11.53 10.86
CA ALA A 54 11.43 11.61 9.56
C ALA A 54 11.72 10.38 8.69
N LEU A 55 12.94 9.85 8.74
CA LEU A 55 13.31 8.63 8.03
C LEU A 55 12.63 7.40 8.64
N ASP A 56 12.57 7.31 9.97
CA ASP A 56 11.88 6.23 10.69
C ASP A 56 10.39 6.21 10.33
N ALA A 57 9.72 7.38 10.32
CA ALA A 57 8.32 7.48 9.92
C ALA A 57 8.08 7.06 8.46
N ALA A 58 8.99 7.41 7.56
CA ALA A 58 8.92 7.00 6.16
C ALA A 58 9.08 5.47 6.01
N ASP A 59 9.96 4.84 6.79
CA ASP A 59 10.15 3.38 6.80
C ASP A 59 8.94 2.62 7.37
N ASP A 60 8.36 3.12 8.47
CA ASP A 60 7.14 2.58 9.06
C ASP A 60 5.98 2.59 8.04
N MET A 61 5.80 3.72 7.34
CA MET A 61 4.77 3.84 6.30
C MET A 61 5.04 2.93 5.10
N LEU A 62 6.30 2.81 4.68
CA LEU A 62 6.67 1.90 3.60
C LEU A 62 6.41 0.44 3.99
N THR A 63 6.67 0.06 5.23
CA THR A 63 6.40 -1.28 5.75
C THR A 63 4.91 -1.62 5.66
N VAL A 64 4.05 -0.74 6.18
CA VAL A 64 2.59 -0.92 6.09
C VAL A 64 2.12 -0.99 4.64
N ALA A 65 2.62 -0.09 3.77
CA ALA A 65 2.26 -0.08 2.35
C ALA A 65 2.68 -1.37 1.63
N ARG A 66 3.84 -1.95 1.97
CA ARG A 66 4.30 -3.23 1.43
C ARG A 66 3.44 -4.40 1.88
N GLU A 67 3.00 -4.40 3.14
CA GLU A 67 2.07 -5.41 3.66
C GLU A 67 0.71 -5.32 2.95
N ASP A 68 0.17 -4.13 2.77
CA ASP A 68 -1.07 -3.90 2.02
C ASP A 68 -0.96 -4.39 0.58
N LEU A 69 0.16 -4.10 -0.08
CA LEU A 69 0.40 -4.56 -1.45
C LEU A 69 0.52 -6.09 -1.52
N ALA A 70 1.18 -6.72 -0.55
CA ALA A 70 1.28 -8.17 -0.47
C ALA A 70 -0.09 -8.83 -0.25
N ARG A 71 -0.93 -8.24 0.60
CA ARG A 71 -2.32 -8.66 0.82
C ARG A 71 -3.15 -8.53 -0.47
N ALA A 72 -3.11 -7.37 -1.12
CA ALA A 72 -3.82 -7.13 -2.38
C ALA A 72 -3.39 -8.11 -3.48
N ARG A 73 -2.09 -8.40 -3.61
CA ARG A 73 -1.57 -9.40 -4.54
C ARG A 73 -2.09 -10.81 -4.24
N THR A 74 -2.15 -11.18 -2.97
CA THR A 74 -2.69 -12.48 -2.53
C THR A 74 -4.17 -12.59 -2.87
N SER A 75 -4.96 -11.56 -2.56
CA SER A 75 -6.39 -11.52 -2.90
C SER A 75 -6.64 -11.57 -4.41
N LEU A 76 -5.84 -10.88 -5.21
CA LEU A 76 -5.93 -10.95 -6.67
C LEU A 76 -5.64 -12.37 -7.19
N GLY A 77 -4.63 -13.03 -6.62
CA GLY A 77 -4.32 -14.43 -6.92
C GLY A 77 -5.51 -15.35 -6.61
N ALA A 78 -6.10 -15.23 -5.43
CA ALA A 78 -7.27 -16.01 -5.03
C ALA A 78 -8.48 -15.77 -5.95
N TYR A 79 -8.82 -14.51 -6.23
CA TYR A 79 -9.92 -14.15 -7.13
C TYR A 79 -9.73 -14.73 -8.53
N SER A 80 -8.50 -14.67 -9.08
CA SER A 80 -8.20 -15.23 -10.40
C SER A 80 -8.41 -16.75 -10.46
N GLN A 81 -8.09 -17.48 -9.38
CA GLN A 81 -8.32 -18.92 -9.28
C GLN A 81 -9.81 -19.24 -9.18
N THR A 82 -10.55 -18.51 -8.35
CA THR A 82 -12.01 -18.67 -8.22
C THR A 82 -12.71 -18.46 -9.56
N ARG A 83 -12.30 -17.45 -10.33
CA ARG A 83 -12.88 -17.17 -11.65
C ARG A 83 -12.59 -18.24 -12.70
N LEU A 84 -11.46 -18.95 -12.59
CA LEU A 84 -11.10 -20.05 -13.50
C LEU A 84 -11.85 -21.35 -13.19
N MET A 85 -12.40 -21.49 -11.99
CA MET A 85 -13.15 -22.67 -11.55
C MET A 85 -14.68 -22.55 -11.76
N GLN A 86 -15.15 -21.40 -12.24
CA GLN A 86 -16.56 -21.10 -12.56
C GLN A 86 -16.80 -21.22 -14.07
#